data_AF-A0A382LHZ9-F1
#
_entry.id   AF-A0A382LHZ9-F1
#
_cell.length_a   1.000
_cell.length_b   1.000
_cell.length_c   1.000
_cell.angle_alpha   90.00
_cell.angle_beta   90.00
_cell.angle_gamma   90.00
#
_symmetry.space_group_name_H-M   'P 1'
#
loop_
_entity.id
_entity.type
_entity.pdbx_description
1 polymer ?
#
loop_
_entity_poly.entity_id
_entity_poly.type
_entity_poly.pdbx_seq_one_letter_code
_entity_poly.pdbx_strand_id
1 'polypeptide(L)' 'RAATGFSFDLKYLIQQQDNFSIKAKVLTAPNDKDPKLNKLISELRAKGITVRQDFKETGKSDFVIRNGDWALIKE' A
#
# COMPACT_ATOMS: atom_id res chain seq x y z
N ARG A 1 23.84 -39.10 4.94
CA ARG A 1 22.92 -38.54 5.98
C ARG A 1 21.50 -38.80 5.51
N ALA A 2 20.63 -39.39 6.35
CA ALA A 2 19.22 -39.57 6.00
C ALA A 2 18.50 -38.22 6.04
N ALA A 3 17.66 -37.94 5.03
CA ALA A 3 16.85 -36.73 4.95
C ALA A 3 15.38 -37.08 5.12
N THR A 4 14.66 -36.31 5.93
CA THR A 4 13.20 -36.38 6.11
C THR A 4 12.61 -35.02 5.79
N GLY A 5 11.41 -34.97 5.21
CA GLY A 5 10.74 -33.71 4.87
C GLY A 5 9.23 -33.84 4.86
N PHE A 6 8.56 -32.70 4.91
CA PHE A 6 7.12 -32.57 4.77
C PHE A 6 6.82 -31.46 3.76
N SER A 7 5.58 -31.45 3.26
CA SER A 7 5.04 -30.41 2.39
C SER A 7 3.60 -30.12 2.79
N PHE A 8 3.15 -28.89 2.56
CA PHE A 8 1.78 -28.48 2.83
C PHE A 8 1.16 -27.82 1.60
N ASP A 9 -0.16 -27.98 1.45
CA ASP A 9 -0.95 -27.23 0.49
C ASP A 9 -1.35 -25.87 1.07
N LEU A 10 -0.70 -24.82 0.60
CA LEU A 10 -0.99 -23.44 1.03
C LEU A 10 -2.41 -23.01 0.68
N LYS A 11 -2.98 -23.48 -0.44
CA LYS A 11 -4.35 -23.14 -0.84
C LYS A 11 -5.34 -23.70 0.16
N TYR A 12 -5.15 -24.96 0.58
CA TYR A 12 -5.96 -25.59 1.61
C TYR A 12 -5.90 -24.80 2.92
N LEU A 13 -4.71 -24.42 3.38
CA LEU A 13 -4.53 -23.65 4.62
C LEU A 13 -5.22 -22.29 4.59
N ILE A 14 -5.11 -21.54 3.48
CA ILE A 14 -5.77 -20.23 3.32
C ILE A 14 -7.29 -20.37 3.38
N GLN A 15 -7.86 -21.44 2.82
CA GLN A 15 -9.31 -21.68 2.84
C GLN A 15 -9.85 -22.03 4.23
N GLN A 16 -9.01 -22.59 5.11
CA GLN A 16 -9.36 -22.89 6.51
C GLN A 16 -9.20 -21.68 7.44
N GLN A 17 -8.55 -20.60 6.98
CA GLN A 17 -8.39 -19.40 7.79
C GLN A 17 -9.73 -18.66 7.87
N ASP A 18 -10.19 -18.36 9.08
CA ASP A 18 -11.33 -17.47 9.28
C ASP A 18 -11.10 -16.17 8.51
N ASN A 19 -12.12 -15.69 7.79
CA ASN A 19 -12.05 -14.52 6.92
C ASN A 19 -11.81 -13.23 7.73
N PHE A 20 -10.60 -13.03 8.24
CA PHE A 20 -10.16 -11.76 8.80
C PHE A 20 -9.89 -10.79 7.65
N SER A 21 -10.90 -9.98 7.34
CA SER A 21 -10.73 -8.87 6.40
C SER A 21 -9.89 -7.77 7.08
N ILE A 22 -8.57 -7.85 6.95
CA ILE A 22 -7.70 -6.69 7.21
C ILE A 22 -7.87 -5.74 6.03
N LYS A 23 -8.85 -4.84 6.13
CA LYS A 23 -9.01 -3.74 5.17
C LYS A 23 -7.89 -2.74 5.41
N ALA A 24 -6.76 -2.92 4.74
CA ALA A 24 -5.70 -1.92 4.70
C ALA A 24 -6.26 -0.63 4.10
N LYS A 25 -6.07 0.50 4.78
CA LYS A 25 -6.43 1.81 4.25
C LYS A 25 -5.63 2.05 2.97
N VAL A 26 -6.33 2.33 1.87
CA VAL A 26 -5.71 2.70 0.59
C VAL A 26 -5.67 4.22 0.52
N LEU A 27 -4.47 4.77 0.29
CA LEU A 27 -4.29 6.20 0.03
C LEU A 27 -4.34 6.46 -1.48
N THR A 28 -4.87 7.62 -1.86
CA THR A 28 -4.95 8.07 -3.24
C THR A 28 -4.00 9.24 -3.47
N ALA A 29 -3.00 9.06 -4.33
CA ALA A 29 -2.07 10.10 -4.74
C ALA A 29 -2.52 10.75 -6.06
N PRO A 30 -2.28 12.05 -6.25
CA PRO A 30 -2.53 12.71 -7.53
C PRO A 30 -1.57 12.19 -8.59
N ASN A 31 -1.93 12.35 -9.86
CA ASN A 31 -1.05 12.01 -10.98
C ASN A 31 -0.03 13.14 -11.24
N ASP A 32 0.83 13.43 -10.26
CA ASP A 32 1.87 14.46 -10.33
C ASP A 32 3.25 13.83 -10.58
N LYS A 33 4.15 14.55 -11.25
CA LYS A 33 5.53 14.14 -11.53
C LYS A 33 6.55 14.66 -10.51
N ASP A 34 6.10 15.36 -9.46
CA ASP A 34 6.97 15.89 -8.41
C ASP A 34 7.84 14.78 -7.77
N PRO A 35 9.18 14.91 -7.83
CA PRO A 35 10.09 13.92 -7.24
C PRO A 35 9.93 13.76 -5.72
N LYS A 36 9.54 14.82 -4.99
CA LYS A 36 9.28 14.77 -3.55
C LYS A 36 8.07 13.90 -3.24
N LEU A 37 6.99 14.04 -4.02
CA LEU A 37 5.81 13.20 -3.90
C LEU A 37 6.17 11.74 -4.19
N ASN A 38 6.89 11.47 -5.28
CA ASN A 38 7.30 10.13 -5.66
C ASN A 38 8.16 9.44 -4.58
N LYS A 39 9.06 10.19 -3.93
CA LYS A 39 9.85 9.70 -2.80
C LYS A 39 8.94 9.31 -1.62
N LEU A 40 8.04 10.20 -1.21
CA LEU A 40 7.10 9.94 -0.11
C LEU A 40 6.21 8.71 -0.39
N ILE A 41 5.68 8.59 -1.61
CA ILE A 41 4.89 7.43 -2.04
C ILE A 41 5.71 6.14 -1.94
N SER A 42 6.97 6.17 -2.36
CA SER A 42 7.87 5.02 -2.26
C SER A 42 8.12 4.60 -0.81
N GLU A 43 8.33 5.57 0.09
CA GLU A 43 8.51 5.32 1.52
C GLU A 43 7.26 4.71 2.17
N LEU A 44 6.06 5.19 1.81
CA LEU A 44 4.79 4.63 2.28
C LEU A 44 4.59 3.18 1.81
N ARG A 45 4.89 2.91 0.53
CA ARG A 45 4.81 1.55 -0.04
C ARG A 45 5.81 0.60 0.62
N ALA A 46 7.01 1.06 0.93
CA ALA A 46 8.01 0.28 1.66
C ALA A 46 7.54 -0.10 3.09
N LYS A 47 6.66 0.71 3.70
CA LYS A 47 5.99 0.42 4.98
C LYS A 47 4.75 -0.47 4.84
N GLY A 48 4.46 -0.99 3.64
CA GLY A 48 3.28 -1.83 3.38
C GLY A 48 1.97 -1.06 3.22
N ILE A 49 2.02 0.27 3.08
CA ILE A 49 0.82 1.09 2.85
C ILE A 49 0.49 1.10 1.37
N THR A 50 -0.73 0.70 1.03
CA THR A 50 -1.22 0.74 -0.35
C THR A 50 -1.49 2.18 -0.77
N VAL A 51 -0.74 2.67 -1.75
CA VAL A 51 -0.95 3.98 -2.38
C VAL A 51 -1.31 3.78 -3.86
N ARG A 52 -2.52 4.17 -4.24
CA ARG A 52 -3.02 4.18 -5.62
C ARG A 52 -2.84 5.57 -6.23
N GLN A 53 -2.55 5.62 -7.52
CA GLN A 53 -2.46 6.87 -8.28
C GLN A 53 -3.80 7.18 -8.96
N ASP A 54 -4.24 8.43 -8.88
CA ASP A 54 -5.46 8.93 -9.52
C ASP A 54 -5.19 9.37 -10.96
N PHE A 55 -5.17 8.40 -11.87
CA PHE A 55 -5.01 8.65 -13.31
C PHE A 55 -6.23 9.33 -13.96
N LYS A 56 -7.37 9.39 -13.27
CA LYS A 56 -8.61 9.99 -13.80
C LYS A 56 -8.75 11.46 -13.42
N GLU A 57 -7.78 12.01 -12.67
CA GLU A 57 -7.78 13.40 -12.20
C GLU A 57 -9.10 13.76 -11.51
N THR A 58 -9.63 12.85 -10.71
CA THR A 58 -10.90 13.04 -9.98
C THR A 58 -10.80 14.11 -8.90
N GLY A 59 -9.62 14.66 -8.66
CA GLY A 59 -9.32 15.62 -7.60
C GLY A 59 -9.32 15.00 -6.20
N LYS A 60 -9.54 13.69 -6.08
CA LYS A 60 -9.52 12.97 -4.81
C LYS A 60 -8.08 12.56 -4.50
N SER A 61 -7.40 13.39 -3.72
CA SER A 61 -6.05 13.14 -3.21
C SER A 61 -6.07 13.08 -1.70
N ASP A 62 -5.36 12.10 -1.11
CA ASP A 62 -5.02 12.05 0.31
C ASP A 62 -3.73 12.85 0.64
N PHE A 63 -3.12 13.46 -0.37
CA PHE A 63 -1.89 14.23 -0.28
C PHE A 63 -2.14 15.71 -0.59
N VAL A 64 -1.54 16.59 0.19
CA VAL A 64 -1.58 18.05 0.00
C VAL A 64 -0.20 18.64 0.19
N ILE A 65 0.02 19.81 -0.39
CA ILE A 65 1.22 20.61 -0.09
C ILE A 65 0.95 21.43 1.17
N ARG A 66 1.78 21.26 2.20
CA ARG A 66 1.82 22.08 3.41
C ARG A 66 3.23 22.65 3.56
N ASN A 67 3.35 23.97 3.73
CA ASN A 67 4.64 24.66 3.87
C ASN A 67 5.65 24.35 2.74
N GLY A 68 5.17 24.10 1.51
CA GLY A 68 6.02 23.78 0.36
C GLY A 68 6.47 22.32 0.25
N ASP A 69 5.98 21.43 1.12
CA ASP A 69 6.25 19.99 1.06
C ASP A 69 4.97 19.16 1.06
N TRP A 70 5.05 17.95 0.49
CA TRP A 70 3.94 17.00 0.44
C TRP A 70 3.69 16.36 1.80
N ALA A 71 2.44 16.37 2.23
CA ALA A 71 1.97 15.80 3.48
C ALA A 71 0.63 15.07 3.28
N LEU A 72 0.29 14.16 4.20
CA LEU A 72 -1.02 13.52 4.22
C LEU A 72 -2.09 14.48 4.77
N ILE A 73 -3.30 14.43 4.20
CA ILE A 73 -4.43 15.27 4.67
C ILE A 73 -4.82 14.90 6.10
N LYS A 74 -4.72 13.62 6.46
CA LYS A 74 -4.99 13.11 7.81
C LYS A 74 -3.68 12.88 8.57
N GLU A 75 -3.44 13.74 9.54
CA GLU A 75 -2.97 13.32 10.88
C GLU A 75 -4.15 13.48 11.84
#